data_AF-A0A607T749-F1
#
_entry.id   AF-A0A607T749-F1
#
_cell.length_a   1.000
_cell.length_b   1.000
_cell.length_c   1.000
_cell.angle_alpha   90.00
_cell.angle_beta   90.00
_cell.angle_gamma   90.00
#
_symmetry.space_group_name_H-M   'P 1'
#
loop_
_entity.id
_entity.type
_entity.pdbx_description
1 polymer ?
#
loop_
_entity_poly.entity_id
_entity_poly.type
_entity_poly.pdbx_seq_one_letter_code
_entity_poly.pdbx_strand_id
1 'polypeptide(L)'
;MTTITREQQKQILIDTANHVINRDNTSPYSENLRELARIALASLTAEPVRYLNKFSGTCMTSEQQPNAADDVAVYVPLYTAPPASEREQIRREHAEWSDATFGDVGPIGPLKHLSKEA
;
A
#
# COMPACT_ATOMS: atom_id res chain seq x y z
N MET A 1 -33.30 7.91 -19.44
CA MET A 1 -32.49 7.49 -18.28
C MET A 1 -31.03 7.57 -18.67
N THR A 2 -30.21 8.31 -17.93
CA THR A 2 -28.76 8.33 -18.11
C THR A 2 -28.16 7.26 -17.20
N THR A 3 -27.56 6.22 -17.79
CA THR A 3 -26.87 5.16 -17.05
C THR A 3 -25.50 5.67 -16.63
N ILE A 4 -25.22 5.64 -15.33
CA ILE A 4 -23.90 5.96 -14.79
C ILE A 4 -22.85 4.94 -15.28
N THR A 5 -21.72 5.40 -15.79
CA THR A 5 -20.63 4.51 -16.20
C THR A 5 -19.78 4.09 -15.00
N ARG A 6 -19.05 2.96 -15.11
CA ARG A 6 -18.13 2.50 -14.06
C ARG A 6 -17.07 3.54 -13.73
N GLU A 7 -16.55 4.23 -14.74
CA GLU A 7 -15.56 5.31 -14.55
C GLU A 7 -16.16 6.53 -13.85
N GLN A 8 -17.40 6.91 -14.20
CA GLN A 8 -18.10 7.99 -13.49
C GLN A 8 -18.35 7.62 -12.02
N GLN A 9 -18.78 6.39 -11.76
CA GLN A 9 -18.97 5.89 -10.40
C GLN A 9 -17.66 5.89 -9.61
N LYS A 10 -16.55 5.45 -10.23
CA LYS A 10 -15.21 5.47 -9.62
C LYS A 10 -14.80 6.89 -9.23
N GLN A 11 -15.00 7.86 -10.12
CA GLN A 11 -14.67 9.26 -9.83
C GLN A 11 -15.48 9.82 -8.65
N ILE A 12 -16.79 9.54 -8.60
CA ILE A 12 -17.65 9.96 -7.48
C ILE A 12 -17.15 9.40 -6.15
N LEU A 13 -16.71 8.13 -6.13
CA LEU A 13 -16.17 7.52 -4.91
C LEU A 13 -14.85 8.16 -4.48
N ILE A 14 -13.96 8.47 -5.44
CA ILE A 14 -12.70 9.18 -5.17
C ILE A 14 -12.98 10.57 -4.57
N ASP A 15 -13.90 11.32 -5.18
CA ASP A 15 -14.26 12.66 -4.70
C ASP A 15 -14.87 12.61 -3.30
N THR A 16 -15.72 11.60 -3.05
CA THR A 16 -16.32 11.36 -1.73
C THR A 16 -15.25 11.03 -0.69
N ALA A 17 -14.29 10.15 -1.01
CA ALA A 17 -13.21 9.81 -0.09
C ALA A 17 -12.35 11.03 0.26
N ASN A 18 -11.97 11.83 -0.75
CA ASN A 18 -11.24 13.08 -0.55
C ASN A 18 -12.02 14.08 0.32
N HIS A 19 -13.33 14.17 0.15
CA HIS A 19 -14.17 15.02 1.00
C HIS A 19 -14.14 14.55 2.46
N VAL A 20 -14.28 13.25 2.73
CA VAL A 20 -14.25 12.69 4.09
C VAL A 20 -12.89 12.91 4.76
N ILE A 21 -11.79 12.75 4.03
CA ILE A 21 -10.42 12.96 4.54
C ILE A 21 -10.22 14.40 5.03
N ASN A 22 -10.73 15.38 4.27
CA ASN A 22 -10.51 16.81 4.53
C ASN A 22 -11.58 17.46 5.41
N ARG A 23 -12.65 16.74 5.78
CA ARG A 23 -13.75 17.27 6.60
C ARG A 23 -13.33 17.43 8.06
N ASP A 24 -13.89 18.42 8.75
CA ASP A 24 -13.72 18.65 10.19
C ASP A 24 -14.15 17.45 11.06
N ASN A 25 -13.54 17.39 12.25
CA ASN A 25 -13.80 16.36 13.26
C ASN A 25 -15.10 16.65 14.03
N THR A 26 -16.23 16.28 13.42
CA THR A 26 -17.57 16.47 13.98
C THR A 26 -18.08 15.31 14.85
N SER A 27 -17.34 14.20 14.93
CA SER A 27 -17.72 12.97 15.63
C SER A 27 -16.52 12.29 16.28
N PRO A 28 -16.70 11.54 17.39
CA PRO A 28 -15.65 10.70 17.96
C PRO A 28 -15.06 9.67 16.97
N TYR A 29 -15.81 9.31 15.93
CA TYR A 29 -15.36 8.37 14.89
C TYR A 29 -14.71 9.05 13.69
N SER A 30 -14.54 10.37 13.69
CA SER A 30 -14.03 11.09 12.53
C SER A 30 -12.65 10.60 12.08
N GLU A 31 -11.75 10.24 12.99
CA GLU A 31 -10.44 9.73 12.60
C GLU A 31 -10.54 8.32 11.98
N ASN A 32 -11.38 7.44 12.54
CA ASN A 32 -11.64 6.13 11.94
C ASN A 32 -12.23 6.27 10.52
N LEU A 33 -13.13 7.24 10.31
CA LEU A 33 -13.70 7.52 8.99
C LEU A 33 -12.65 8.07 8.02
N ARG A 34 -11.72 8.92 8.48
CA ARG A 34 -10.60 9.42 7.67
C ARG A 34 -9.67 8.29 7.27
N GLU A 35 -9.31 7.40 8.18
CA GLU A 35 -8.49 6.22 7.88
C GLU A 35 -9.19 5.30 6.88
N LEU A 36 -10.49 5.03 7.07
CA LEU A 36 -11.27 4.22 6.12
C LEU A 36 -11.31 4.88 4.73
N ALA A 37 -11.46 6.20 4.67
CA ALA A 37 -11.41 6.95 3.41
C ALA A 37 -10.01 6.95 2.77
N ARG A 38 -8.92 7.00 3.55
CA ARG A 38 -7.54 6.87 3.05
C ARG A 38 -7.30 5.49 2.43
N ILE A 39 -7.75 4.43 3.09
CA ILE A 39 -7.65 3.05 2.58
C ILE A 39 -8.47 2.90 1.29
N ALA A 40 -9.72 3.39 1.29
CA ALA A 40 -10.58 3.34 0.12
C ALA A 40 -9.97 4.11 -1.06
N LEU A 41 -9.46 5.32 -0.83
CA LEU A 41 -8.80 6.14 -1.85
C LEU A 41 -7.57 5.42 -2.41
N ALA A 42 -6.69 4.89 -1.56
CA ALA A 42 -5.52 4.14 -1.99
C ALA A 42 -5.89 2.92 -2.84
N SER A 43 -6.98 2.22 -2.50
CA SER A 43 -7.48 1.09 -3.30
C SER A 43 -8.09 1.52 -4.63
N LEU A 44 -8.78 2.67 -4.68
CA LEU A 44 -9.44 3.17 -5.89
C LEU A 44 -8.43 3.72 -6.90
N THR A 45 -7.31 4.30 -6.43
CA THR A 45 -6.27 4.90 -7.26
C THR A 45 -5.06 3.99 -7.48
N ALA A 46 -5.05 2.78 -6.93
CA ALA A 46 -3.95 1.84 -7.11
C ALA A 46 -3.80 1.44 -8.59
N GLU A 47 -2.56 1.50 -9.07
CA GLU A 47 -2.18 0.96 -10.36
C GLU A 47 -1.68 -0.49 -10.21
N PRO A 48 -2.02 -1.37 -11.15
CA PRO A 48 -1.53 -2.74 -11.13
C PRO A 48 -0.03 -2.78 -11.38
N VAL A 49 0.67 -3.59 -10.60
CA VAL A 49 2.13 -3.76 -10.70
C VAL A 49 2.46 -4.85 -11.72
N ARG A 50 1.58 -5.85 -11.84
CA ARG A 50 1.71 -6.97 -12.77
C ARG A 50 0.33 -7.43 -13.25
N TYR A 51 0.35 -8.30 -14.25
CA TYR A 51 -0.81 -9.00 -14.76
C TYR A 51 -0.55 -10.50 -14.75
N LEU A 52 -1.52 -11.26 -14.24
CA LEU A 52 -1.52 -12.72 -14.27
C LEU A 52 -2.33 -13.19 -15.48
N ASN A 53 -1.70 -13.95 -16.37
CA ASN A 53 -2.44 -14.66 -17.41
C ASN A 53 -3.18 -15.84 -16.79
N LYS A 54 -4.52 -15.86 -16.91
CA LYS A 54 -5.35 -16.87 -16.27
C LYS A 54 -5.26 -18.27 -16.88
N PHE A 55 -4.71 -18.39 -18.10
CA PHE A 55 -4.59 -19.65 -18.82
C PHE A 55 -3.20 -20.28 -18.66
N SER A 56 -2.15 -19.47 -18.74
CA SER A 56 -0.77 -19.96 -18.61
C SER A 56 -0.22 -19.89 -17.19
N GLY A 57 -0.83 -19.08 -16.31
CA GLY A 57 -0.33 -18.82 -14.96
C GLY A 57 0.90 -17.88 -14.91
N THR A 58 1.33 -17.35 -16.06
CA THR A 58 2.51 -16.47 -16.12
C THR A 58 2.18 -15.06 -15.65
N CYS A 59 3.06 -14.50 -14.82
CA CYS A 59 3.02 -13.10 -14.40
C CYS A 59 3.92 -12.24 -15.30
N MET A 60 3.39 -11.12 -15.77
CA MET A 60 4.08 -10.22 -16.69
C MET A 60 3.83 -8.76 -16.33
N THR A 61 4.77 -7.88 -16.71
CA THR A 61 4.61 -6.44 -16.56
C THR A 61 3.82 -5.87 -17.74
N SER A 62 3.29 -4.65 -17.58
CA SER A 62 2.58 -3.96 -18.68
C SER A 62 3.48 -3.70 -19.88
N GLU A 63 4.79 -3.54 -19.68
CA GLU A 63 5.77 -3.38 -20.77
C GLU A 63 5.93 -4.66 -21.60
N GLN A 64 5.86 -5.83 -20.95
CA GLN A 64 5.97 -7.12 -21.63
C GLN A 64 4.71 -7.48 -22.42
N GLN A 65 3.54 -7.04 -21.95
CA GLN A 65 2.25 -7.21 -22.62
C GLN A 65 1.40 -5.93 -22.49
N PRO A 66 1.47 -5.02 -23.47
CA PRO A 66 0.78 -3.73 -23.43
C PRO A 66 -0.74 -3.84 -23.38
N ASN A 67 -1.32 -4.90 -23.96
CA ASN A 67 -2.77 -5.14 -23.99
C ASN A 67 -3.32 -5.80 -22.71
N ALA A 68 -2.47 -6.13 -21.74
CA ALA A 68 -2.89 -6.85 -20.54
C ALA A 68 -3.89 -6.04 -19.68
N ALA A 69 -3.85 -4.71 -19.76
CA ALA A 69 -4.79 -3.84 -19.06
C ALA A 69 -6.21 -3.89 -19.64
N ASP A 70 -6.33 -4.02 -20.96
CA ASP A 70 -7.60 -3.95 -21.68
C ASP A 70 -8.28 -5.33 -21.79
N ASP A 71 -7.48 -6.39 -21.91
CA ASP A 71 -7.97 -7.76 -22.06
C ASP A 71 -8.21 -8.44 -20.70
N VAL A 72 -9.23 -7.94 -20.00
CA VAL A 72 -9.70 -8.49 -18.71
C VAL A 72 -10.20 -9.93 -18.85
N ALA A 73 -10.51 -10.36 -20.07
CA ALA A 73 -10.89 -11.74 -20.34
C ALA A 73 -9.67 -12.68 -20.35
N VAL A 74 -8.43 -12.20 -20.41
CA VAL A 74 -7.22 -13.05 -20.36
C VAL A 74 -6.41 -12.78 -19.10
N TYR A 75 -6.38 -11.52 -18.67
CA TYR A 75 -5.46 -11.05 -17.64
C TYR A 75 -6.19 -10.57 -16.38
N VAL A 76 -5.60 -10.91 -15.23
CA VAL A 76 -6.03 -10.40 -13.93
C VAL A 76 -4.96 -9.42 -13.42
N PRO A 77 -5.33 -8.16 -13.13
CA PRO A 77 -4.39 -7.21 -12.55
C PRO A 77 -3.99 -7.63 -11.13
N LEU A 78 -2.69 -7.57 -10.85
CA LEU A 78 -2.09 -7.82 -9.54
C LEU A 78 -1.60 -6.49 -8.96
N TYR A 79 -2.16 -6.12 -7.82
CA TYR A 79 -1.84 -4.90 -7.11
C TYR A 79 -0.86 -5.18 -5.97
N THR A 80 -0.03 -4.19 -5.65
CA THR A 80 0.64 -4.20 -4.35
C THR A 80 -0.40 -3.98 -3.26
N ALA A 81 -0.25 -4.65 -2.12
CA ALA A 81 -1.04 -4.32 -0.95
C ALA A 81 -0.73 -2.87 -0.54
N PRO A 82 -1.74 -2.04 -0.20
CA PRO A 82 -1.49 -0.75 0.39
C PRO A 82 -0.70 -0.95 1.71
N PRO A 83 0.23 -0.06 2.04
CA PRO A 83 0.89 -0.12 3.34
C PRO A 83 -0.18 0.01 4.43
N ALA A 84 -0.36 -1.03 5.24
CA ALA A 84 -1.24 -0.96 6.41
C ALA A 84 -0.68 0.10 7.37
N SER A 85 -1.47 1.13 7.68
CA SER A 85 -1.05 2.28 8.49
C SER A 85 -0.49 1.84 9.85
N GLU A 86 -1.12 0.85 10.49
CA GLU A 86 -0.65 0.25 11.74
C GLU A 86 0.72 -0.44 11.60
N ARG A 87 0.95 -1.16 10.50
CA ARG A 87 2.24 -1.84 10.27
C ARG A 87 3.37 -0.84 10.05
N GLU A 88 3.08 0.30 9.43
CA GLU A 88 4.04 1.40 9.30
C GLU A 88 4.27 2.10 10.63
N GLN A 89 3.20 2.34 11.40
CA GLN A 89 3.31 2.91 12.75
C GLN A 89 4.18 2.04 13.65
N ILE A 90 3.91 0.74 13.73
CA ILE A 90 4.73 -0.22 14.51
C ILE A 90 6.18 -0.20 14.04
N ARG A 91 6.44 -0.14 12.72
CA ARG A 91 7.82 -0.06 12.19
C ARG A 91 8.53 1.22 12.60
N ARG A 92 7.83 2.37 12.60
CA ARG A 92 8.38 3.65 13.07
C ARG A 92 8.65 3.63 14.56
N GLU A 93 7.67 3.22 15.37
CA GLU A 93 7.81 3.11 16.83
C GLU A 93 8.94 2.15 17.20
N HIS A 94 9.07 1.03 16.51
CA HIS A 94 10.17 0.09 16.71
C HIS A 94 11.52 0.68 16.29
N ALA A 95 11.58 1.43 15.17
CA ALA A 95 12.81 2.11 14.74
C ALA A 95 13.25 3.17 15.78
N GLU A 96 12.32 3.98 16.27
CA GLU A 96 12.56 4.98 17.33
C GLU A 96 13.01 4.31 18.62
N TRP A 97 12.34 3.22 19.05
CA TRP A 97 12.74 2.47 20.23
C TRP A 97 14.13 1.85 20.08
N SER A 98 14.42 1.25 18.91
CA SER A 98 15.72 0.64 18.61
C SER A 98 16.84 1.69 18.63
N ASP A 99 16.62 2.84 18.01
CA ASP A 99 17.58 3.95 17.99
C ASP A 99 17.79 4.52 19.40
N ALA A 100 16.72 4.71 20.18
CA ALA A 100 16.83 5.16 21.57
C ALA A 100 17.51 4.15 22.50
N THR A 101 17.32 2.84 22.26
CA THR A 101 17.86 1.77 23.12
C THR A 101 19.30 1.45 22.80
N PHE A 102 19.65 1.39 21.51
CA PHE A 102 20.95 0.90 21.05
C PHE A 102 21.83 2.01 20.43
N GLY A 103 21.24 3.14 20.02
CA GLY A 103 21.93 4.23 19.34
C GLY A 103 22.57 3.81 18.02
N ASP A 104 23.50 4.64 17.54
CA ASP A 104 24.42 4.26 16.46
C ASP A 104 25.34 3.15 16.96
N VAL A 105 25.02 1.89 16.64
CA VAL A 105 25.79 0.71 17.05
C VAL A 105 27.18 0.63 16.41
N GLY A 106 27.59 1.63 15.63
CA GLY A 106 28.91 1.73 15.03
C GLY A 106 29.19 0.61 14.01
N PRO A 107 30.34 0.64 13.30
CA PRO A 107 30.66 -0.42 12.36
C PRO A 107 30.78 -1.74 13.11
N ILE A 108 30.02 -2.74 12.68
CA ILE A 108 30.17 -4.14 13.09
C ILE A 108 31.59 -4.57 12.72
N GLY A 109 32.50 -4.41 13.68
CA GLY A 109 33.90 -4.82 13.58
C GLY A 109 34.06 -6.31 13.92
N PRO A 110 35.24 -6.90 13.64
CA PRO A 110 35.53 -8.28 14.02
C PRO A 110 35.28 -8.46 15.53
N LEU A 111 34.44 -9.43 15.90
CA LEU A 111 33.99 -9.71 17.27
C LEU A 111 35.20 -9.91 18.22
N LYS A 112 35.67 -8.82 18.85
CA LYS A 112 36.85 -8.82 19.75
C LYS A 112 36.65 -9.60 21.06
N HIS A 113 35.45 -10.13 21.31
CA HIS A 113 35.10 -10.82 22.55
C HIS A 113 35.24 -12.36 22.47
N LEU A 114 35.63 -12.93 21.33
CA LEU A 114 35.87 -14.38 21.18
C LEU A 114 37.35 -14.80 21.33
N SER A 115 38.24 -13.93 21.85
CA SER A 115 39.69 -14.22 21.91
C SER A 115 40.25 -14.33 23.34
N LYS A 116 39.54 -15.03 24.23
CA LYS A 116 40.14 -15.56 25.46
C LYS A 116 39.81 -17.04 25.55
N GLU A 117 40.88 -17.84 25.64
CA GLU A 117 40.93 -19.32 25.77
C GLU A 117 41.04 -20.11 24.46
N ALA A 118 42.23 -20.04 23.86
CA ALA A 118 42.89 -21.14 23.15
C ALA A 118 44.38 -21.13 23.51
#